data_AF-A0A832X4X6-F1
#
_entry.id   AF-A0A832X4X6-F1
#
_cell.length_a   1.000
_cell.length_b   1.000
_cell.length_c   1.000
_cell.angle_alpha   90.00
_cell.angle_beta   90.00
_cell.angle_gamma   90.00
#
_symmetry.space_group_name_H-M   'P 1'
#
loop_
_entity.id
_entity.type
_entity.pdbx_description
1 polymer ?
#
loop_
_entity_poly.entity_id
_entity_poly.type
_entity_poly.pdbx_seq_one_letter_code
_entity_poly.pdbx_strand_id
1 'polypeptide(L)' 'MPMPVYTFLEEFDLFGKTIAPFCTHEGSGPGHSVADSKRACPKSNVIEGLAVRGGDVKNAQDSVAGWLREIRMRTKK' A
#
# COMPACT_ATOMS: atom_id res chain seq x y z
N MET A 1 6.18 -5.26 -8.41
CA MET A 1 5.20 -5.86 -7.47
C MET A 1 5.18 -7.39 -7.63
N PRO A 2 4.97 -8.21 -6.57
CA PRO A 2 4.81 -9.67 -6.72
C PRO A 2 3.61 -10.04 -7.58
N MET A 3 3.74 -11.05 -8.44
CA MET A 3 2.69 -11.48 -9.37
C MET A 3 1.35 -11.82 -8.69
N PRO A 4 1.30 -12.48 -7.50
CA PRO A 4 0.02 -12.75 -6.84
C PRO A 4 -0.79 -11.50 -6.48
N VAL A 5 -0.12 -10.41 -6.12
CA VAL A 5 -0.79 -9.12 -5.84
C VAL A 5 -1.27 -8.50 -7.15
N TYR A 6 -0.48 -8.61 -8.22
CA TYR A 6 -0.87 -8.13 -9.54
C TYR A 6 -2.14 -8.84 -10.03
N THR A 7 -2.19 -10.17 -9.97
CA THR A 7 -3.38 -10.96 -10.31
C THR A 7 -4.60 -10.57 -9.48
N PHE A 8 -4.44 -10.37 -8.16
CA PHE A 8 -5.53 -9.89 -7.31
C PHE A 8 -6.09 -8.54 -7.78
N LEU A 9 -5.24 -7.60 -8.20
CA LEU A 9 -5.68 -6.29 -8.68
C LEU A 9 -6.42 -6.37 -10.02
N GLU A 10 -6.10 -7.36 -10.86
CA GLU A 10 -6.77 -7.58 -12.15
C GLU A 10 -8.09 -8.35 -12.03
N GLU A 11 -8.19 -9.27 -11.06
CA GLU A 11 -9.32 -10.19 -10.93
C GLU A 11 -10.56 -9.54 -10.28
N PHE A 12 -10.36 -8.59 -9.36
CA PHE A 12 -11.45 -8.00 -8.57
C PHE A 12 -11.88 -6.63 -9.09
N ASP A 13 -13.20 -6.36 -9.08
CA ASP A 13 -13.72 -5.03 -9.35
C ASP A 13 -13.47 -4.08 -8.15
N LEU A 14 -12.45 -3.24 -8.32
CA LEU A 14 -12.07 -2.21 -7.37
C LEU A 14 -12.52 -0.81 -7.81
N PHE A 15 -13.46 -0.69 -8.75
CA PHE A 15 -13.99 0.60 -9.21
C PHE A 15 -14.45 1.49 -8.05
N GLY A 16 -13.97 2.74 -8.03
CA GLY A 16 -14.30 3.72 -6.99
C GLY A 16 -13.78 3.39 -5.59
N LYS A 17 -13.09 2.25 -5.39
CA LYS A 17 -12.50 1.89 -4.09
C LYS A 17 -11.17 2.60 -3.89
N THR A 18 -10.83 2.80 -2.62
CA THR A 18 -9.49 3.28 -2.23
C THR A 18 -8.56 2.10 -2.02
N ILE A 19 -7.41 2.10 -2.72
CA ILE A 19 -6.34 1.11 -2.59
C ILE A 19 -5.19 1.77 -1.85
N ALA A 20 -4.88 1.28 -0.65
CA ALA A 20 -3.83 1.78 0.23
C ALA A 20 -2.67 0.75 0.29
N PRO A 21 -1.71 0.81 -0.64
CA PRO A 21 -0.63 -0.17 -0.71
C PRO A 21 0.34 0.01 0.46
N PHE A 22 0.90 -1.09 0.95
CA PHE A 22 2.01 -1.06 1.88
C PHE A 22 2.94 -2.25 1.63
N CYS A 23 4.22 -2.11 1.99
CA CYS A 23 5.17 -3.21 1.87
C CYS A 23 6.30 -3.10 2.89
N THR A 24 6.99 -4.22 3.09
CA THR A 24 8.31 -4.21 3.72
C THR A 24 9.42 -4.24 2.66
N HIS A 25 10.61 -3.73 2.97
CA HIS A 25 11.78 -3.78 2.09
C HIS A 25 13.09 -3.82 2.89
N GLU A 26 14.20 -4.14 2.22
CA GLU A 26 15.55 -4.07 2.82
C GLU A 26 16.50 -3.10 2.09
N GLY A 27 15.94 -2.12 1.37
CA GLY A 27 16.70 -0.99 0.81
C GLY A 27 16.12 -0.41 -0.48
N SER A 28 15.28 -1.17 -1.19
CA SER A 28 14.67 -0.76 -2.46
C SER A 28 13.54 0.26 -2.34
N GLY A 29 13.03 0.49 -1.12
CA GLY A 29 11.75 1.18 -0.94
C GLY A 29 10.60 0.43 -1.62
N PRO A 30 9.49 1.13 -1.96
CA PRO A 30 8.33 0.54 -2.62
C PRO A 30 8.56 0.24 -4.12
N GLY A 31 9.66 0.73 -4.71
CA GLY A 31 9.96 0.63 -6.13
C GLY A 31 8.83 1.21 -6.99
N HIS A 32 8.40 0.47 -8.00
CA HIS A 32 7.30 0.86 -8.88
C HIS A 32 5.92 0.36 -8.44
N SER A 33 5.79 -0.28 -7.26
CA SER A 33 4.57 -1.00 -6.89
C SER A 33 3.32 -0.11 -6.87
N VAL A 34 3.42 1.13 -6.40
CA VAL A 34 2.29 2.09 -6.41
C VAL A 34 1.90 2.46 -7.85
N ALA A 35 2.87 2.67 -8.73
CA ALA A 35 2.63 2.95 -10.14
C ALA A 35 2.02 1.73 -10.86
N ASP A 36 2.48 0.52 -10.53
CA ASP A 36 1.89 -0.72 -11.02
C ASP A 36 0.42 -0.83 -10.60
N SER A 37 0.10 -0.56 -9.33
CA SER A 37 -1.29 -0.56 -8.84
C SER A 37 -2.16 0.50 -9.54
N LYS A 38 -1.62 1.70 -9.80
CA LYS A 38 -2.32 2.75 -10.58
C LYS A 38 -2.62 2.29 -12.02
N ARG A 39 -1.72 1.51 -12.63
CA ARG A 39 -1.91 0.94 -13.97
C ARG A 39 -2.90 -0.22 -13.99
N ALA A 40 -2.84 -1.11 -13.01
CA ALA A 40 -3.75 -2.26 -12.90
C ALA A 40 -5.18 -1.83 -12.56
N CYS A 41 -5.36 -0.79 -11.73
CA CYS A 41 -6.66 -0.31 -11.26
C CYS A 41 -6.88 1.18 -11.58
N PRO A 42 -6.96 1.59 -12.86
CA PRO A 42 -7.00 3.00 -13.26
C PRO A 42 -8.28 3.74 -12.84
N LYS A 43 -9.34 3.01 -12.48
CA LYS A 43 -10.62 3.55 -12.00
C LYS A 43 -10.76 3.48 -10.47
N SER A 44 -9.71 3.09 -9.77
CA SER A 44 -9.64 3.08 -8.31
C SER A 44 -8.86 4.29 -7.83
N ASN A 45 -9.13 4.70 -6.58
CA ASN A 45 -8.34 5.71 -5.91
C ASN A 45 -7.10 5.05 -5.27
N VAL A 46 -6.01 4.96 -6.02
CA VAL A 46 -4.74 4.42 -5.51
C VAL A 46 -3.94 5.55 -4.85
N ILE A 47 -3.81 5.49 -3.53
CA ILE A 47 -3.11 6.50 -2.74
C ILE A 47 -1.63 6.14 -2.56
N GLU A 48 -0.84 7.09 -2.07
CA GLU A 48 0.54 6.82 -1.68
C GLU A 48 0.61 5.81 -0.54
N GLY A 49 1.55 4.88 -0.67
CA GLY A 49 1.67 3.73 0.21
C GLY A 49 2.69 3.91 1.32
N LEU A 50 2.63 3.00 2.30
CA LEU A 50 3.63 2.94 3.37
C LEU A 50 4.70 1.89 3.05
N ALA A 51 5.97 2.32 3.08
CA ALA A 51 7.11 1.42 2.97
C ALA A 51 7.84 1.36 4.32
N VAL A 52 7.98 0.15 4.87
CA VAL A 52 8.66 -0.08 6.15
C VAL A 52 9.90 -0.93 5.91
N ARG A 53 11.06 -0.54 6.44
CA ARG A 53 12.24 -1.40 6.36
C ARG A 53 12.04 -2.64 7.23
N GLY A 54 12.32 -3.83 6.72
CA GLY A 54 12.08 -5.11 7.42
C GLY A 54 12.76 -5.18 8.80
N GLY A 55 14.01 -4.74 8.88
CA GLY A 55 14.75 -4.60 10.15
C GLY A 55 14.08 -3.70 11.20
N ASP A 56 13.23 -2.77 10.77
CA ASP A 56 12.56 -1.78 11.63
C ASP A 56 11.06 -2.09 11.86
N VAL A 57 10.52 -3.18 11.30
CA VAL A 57 9.08 -3.52 11.38
C VAL A 57 8.57 -3.60 12.82
N LYS A 58 9.39 -4.08 13.77
CA LYS A 58 9.03 -4.16 15.19
C LYS A 58 8.72 -2.79 15.81
N ASN A 59 9.27 -1.72 15.24
CA ASN A 59 9.11 -0.34 15.70
C ASN A 59 8.14 0.47 14.81
N ALA A 60 7.47 -0.17 13.86
CA ALA A 60 6.68 0.53 12.84
C ALA A 60 5.30 1.01 13.31
N GLN A 61 4.91 0.75 14.56
CA GLN A 61 3.57 1.07 15.08
C GLN A 61 3.20 2.54 14.88
N ASP A 62 4.11 3.47 15.23
CA ASP A 62 3.86 4.90 15.10
C ASP A 62 3.80 5.36 13.65
N SER A 63 4.65 4.79 12.78
CA SER A 63 4.63 5.05 11.33
C SER A 63 3.32 4.58 10.69
N VAL A 64 2.84 3.39 11.05
CA VAL A 64 1.55 2.86 10.59
C VAL A 64 0.40 3.73 11.10
N ALA A 65 0.41 4.10 12.39
CA ALA A 65 -0.62 4.97 12.96
C ALA A 65 -0.62 6.38 12.34
N GLY A 66 0.56 6.93 12.04
CA GLY A 66 0.74 8.19 11.31
C GLY A 66 0.13 8.13 9.92
N TRP A 67 0.55 7.14 9.13
CA TRP A 67 0.03 6.93 7.78
C TRP A 67 -1.49 6.75 7.76
N LEU A 68 -2.06 5.94 8.67
CA LEU A 68 -3.51 5.76 8.78
C LEU A 68 -4.25 7.10 9.03
N ARG A 69 -3.70 7.98 9.88
CA ARG A 69 -4.27 9.32 10.10
C ARG A 69 -4.19 10.19 8.85
N GLU A 70 -3.06 10.18 8.14
CA GLU A 70 -2.86 10.94 6.89
C GLU A 70 -3.89 10.54 5.83
N ILE A 71 -4.12 9.23 5.67
CA ILE A 71 -5.10 8.70 4.72
C ILE A 71 -6.52 8.68 5.25
N ARG A 72 -6.77 9.30 6.41
CA ARG A 72 -8.08 9.44 7.08
C ARG A 72 -8.76 8.11 7.39
N MET A 73 -7.98 7.06 7.64
CA MET A 73 -8.48 5.77 8.09
C MET A 73 -8.47 5.67 9.62
N ARG A 74 -9.52 5.07 10.19
CA ARG A 74 -9.67 4.96 11.64
C ARG A 74 -8.66 3.95 12.20
N THR A 75 -7.84 4.38 13.15
CA THR A 75 -7.14 3.47 14.07
C THR A 75 -8.14 2.94 15.10
N LYS A 76 -8.30 1.61 15.23
CA LYS A 76 -9.03 1.05 16.38
C LYS A 76 -8.21 1.31 17.64
N LYS A 77 -8.91 1.74 18.70
CA LYS A 77 -8.37 1.89 20.06
C LYS A 77 -7.90 0.56 20.60
#